data_AF-A0A4R0YH47-F1
#
_entry.id   AF-A0A4R0YH47-F1
#
_cell.length_a   1.000
_cell.length_b   1.000
_cell.length_c   1.000
_cell.angle_alpha   90.00
_cell.angle_beta   90.00
_cell.angle_gamma   90.00
#
_symmetry.space_group_name_H-M   'P 1'
#
loop_
_entity.id
_entity.type
_entity.pdbx_description
1 polymer ?
#
loop_
_entity_poly.entity_id
_entity_poly.type
_entity_poly.pdbx_seq_one_letter_code
_entity_poly.pdbx_strand_id
1 'polypeptide(L)'
;MHAHALEQGSLLGLGFYTVPDAARLLKIPAKNINRWLGGYRFRHGETQTEMPPLWRPQLPPADDHIEIGFRDLIELRFVDAFLTGGLALQTIRRCIAYARECLQEERPFSTNRFRTDGRTIFLESATGTEHEKVLDLRRRQYVIKKVIEQTFKDLDIEDDTVKRWRPYKGRLSIVIDPERAFGQPIAAGHGVPTVALADAVAAEGSVERVGRLFEVPADVVRDAVAYEKLLRAA
;
A
#
# COMPACT_ATOMS: atom_id res chain seq x y z
N MET A 1 -33.10 -0.76 -5.18
CA MET A 1 -33.03 -2.06 -4.47
C MET A 1 -32.41 -3.08 -5.43
N HIS A 2 -31.08 -3.09 -5.52
CA HIS A 2 -30.34 -4.16 -6.21
C HIS A 2 -29.07 -4.42 -5.41
N ALA A 3 -29.24 -5.19 -4.33
CA ALA A 3 -28.13 -5.87 -3.68
C ALA A 3 -27.66 -6.95 -4.66
N HIS A 4 -26.63 -6.64 -5.45
CA HIS A 4 -25.92 -7.67 -6.19
C HIS A 4 -25.16 -8.50 -5.16
N ALA A 5 -25.64 -9.72 -4.93
CA ALA A 5 -24.93 -10.75 -4.21
C ALA A 5 -23.58 -10.96 -4.89
N LEU A 6 -22.53 -10.40 -4.28
CA LEU A 6 -21.17 -10.85 -4.54
C LEU A 6 -21.08 -12.28 -4.02
N GLU A 7 -20.48 -13.16 -4.82
CA GLU A 7 -20.06 -14.49 -4.36
C GLU A 7 -19.44 -14.37 -2.97
N GLN A 8 -19.83 -15.26 -2.06
CA GLN A 8 -19.45 -15.25 -0.65
C GLN A 8 -17.97 -15.63 -0.48
N GLY A 9 -17.06 -14.84 -1.06
CA GLY A 9 -15.66 -14.81 -0.69
C GLY A 9 -15.55 -14.25 0.72
N SER A 10 -14.83 -14.96 1.59
CA SER A 10 -14.55 -14.46 2.93
C SER A 10 -13.83 -13.11 2.84
N LEU A 11 -14.50 -12.05 3.30
CA LEU A 11 -13.88 -10.73 3.47
C LEU A 11 -12.86 -10.71 4.63
N LEU A 12 -12.87 -11.76 5.47
CA LEU A 12 -11.86 -11.95 6.52
C LEU A 12 -10.51 -12.26 5.90
N GLY A 13 -9.45 -11.69 6.48
CA GLY A 13 -8.08 -11.89 6.01
C GLY A 13 -7.64 -10.95 4.89
N LEU A 14 -8.49 -10.00 4.48
CA LEU A 14 -8.12 -8.97 3.49
C LEU A 14 -7.49 -7.73 4.11
N GLY A 15 -7.62 -7.55 5.44
CA GLY A 15 -7.32 -6.30 6.14
C GLY A 15 -8.37 -5.22 5.81
N PHE A 16 -8.61 -4.32 6.76
CA PHE A 16 -9.62 -3.27 6.61
C PHE A 16 -8.99 -1.93 6.96
N TYR A 17 -8.90 -1.04 5.97
CA TYR A 17 -8.33 0.28 6.13
C TYR A 17 -9.27 1.33 5.55
N THR A 18 -9.55 2.35 6.35
CA THR A 18 -10.17 3.57 5.84
C THR A 18 -9.15 4.39 5.03
N VAL A 19 -9.60 5.35 4.24
CA VAL A 19 -8.70 6.29 3.57
C VAL A 19 -7.77 7.04 4.56
N PRO A 20 -8.24 7.53 5.72
CA PRO A 20 -7.36 8.06 6.76
C PRO A 20 -6.30 7.07 7.28
N ASP A 21 -6.65 5.79 7.45
CA ASP A 21 -5.69 4.77 7.88
C ASP A 21 -4.59 4.60 6.83
N ALA A 22 -4.96 4.43 5.57
CA ALA A 22 -4.02 4.31 4.47
C ALA A 22 -3.15 5.57 4.33
N ALA A 23 -3.74 6.76 4.47
CA ALA A 23 -3.02 8.03 4.44
C ALA A 23 -1.94 8.09 5.54
N ARG A 24 -2.30 7.71 6.77
CA ARG A 24 -1.38 7.68 7.91
C ARG A 24 -0.26 6.65 7.72
N LEU A 25 -0.61 5.43 7.31
CA LEU A 25 0.34 4.33 7.16
C LEU A 25 1.34 4.59 6.01
N LEU A 26 0.85 5.09 4.89
CA LEU A 26 1.66 5.32 3.69
C LEU A 26 2.28 6.72 3.63
N LYS A 27 1.83 7.64 4.48
CA LYS A 27 2.18 9.08 4.45
C LYS A 27 1.78 9.76 3.14
N ILE A 28 0.67 9.32 2.58
CA ILE A 28 0.10 9.87 1.34
C ILE A 28 -1.11 10.74 1.72
N PRO A 29 -1.25 11.95 1.17
CA PRO A 29 -2.44 12.76 1.44
C PRO A 29 -3.72 12.01 1.08
N ALA A 30 -4.71 11.98 1.99
CA ALA A 30 -6.00 11.31 1.79
C ALA A 30 -6.71 11.73 0.48
N LYS A 31 -6.53 12.99 0.06
CA LYS A 31 -7.04 13.50 -1.23
C LYS A 31 -6.48 12.75 -2.43
N ASN A 32 -5.20 12.37 -2.40
CA ASN A 32 -4.57 11.62 -3.49
C ASN A 32 -5.12 10.20 -3.53
N ILE A 33 -5.22 9.53 -2.37
CA ILE A 33 -5.81 8.19 -2.26
C ILE A 33 -7.25 8.18 -2.79
N ASN A 34 -8.09 9.13 -2.37
CA ASN A 34 -9.46 9.28 -2.88
C ASN A 34 -9.50 9.44 -4.41
N ARG A 35 -8.61 10.26 -4.98
CA ARG A 35 -8.55 10.45 -6.44
C ARG A 35 -8.05 9.20 -7.18
N TRP A 36 -7.12 8.46 -6.59
CA TRP A 36 -6.55 7.26 -7.20
C TRP A 36 -7.52 6.07 -7.13
N LEU A 37 -8.27 5.91 -6.04
CA LEU A 37 -9.19 4.78 -5.85
C LEU A 37 -10.65 5.10 -6.19
N GLY A 38 -11.07 6.36 -6.11
CA GLY A 38 -12.43 6.80 -6.42
C GLY A 38 -12.56 7.51 -7.78
N GLY A 39 -11.45 7.82 -8.43
CA GLY A 39 -11.45 8.70 -9.60
C GLY A 39 -11.73 10.16 -9.24
N TYR A 40 -11.80 11.01 -10.25
CA TYR A 40 -12.17 12.42 -10.07
C TYR A 40 -12.60 13.08 -11.38
N ARG A 41 -13.33 14.18 -11.27
CA ARG A 41 -13.70 15.02 -12.41
C ARG A 41 -12.96 16.34 -12.35
N PHE A 42 -12.55 16.86 -13.50
CA PHE A 42 -11.97 18.19 -13.62
C PHE A 42 -12.49 18.88 -14.87
N ARG A 43 -12.48 20.22 -14.87
CA ARG A 43 -12.87 21.02 -16.03
C ARG A 43 -11.66 21.67 -16.66
N HIS A 44 -11.63 21.67 -17.98
CA HIS A 44 -10.68 22.42 -18.79
C HIS A 44 -11.47 23.21 -19.83
N GLY A 45 -11.64 24.52 -19.61
CA GLY A 45 -12.59 25.33 -20.37
C GLY A 45 -14.03 24.83 -20.19
N GLU A 46 -14.73 24.64 -21.30
CA GLU A 46 -16.10 24.09 -21.33
C GLU A 46 -16.14 22.56 -21.24
N THR A 47 -14.99 21.88 -21.37
CA THR A 47 -14.94 20.42 -21.34
C THR A 47 -14.80 19.92 -19.91
N GLN A 48 -15.72 19.04 -19.49
CA GLN A 48 -15.62 18.30 -18.24
C GLN A 48 -15.07 16.90 -18.54
N THR A 49 -13.94 16.58 -17.93
CA THR A 49 -13.27 15.29 -18.11
C THR A 49 -13.34 14.50 -16.81
N GLU A 50 -13.71 13.22 -16.93
CA GLU A 50 -13.70 12.26 -15.83
C GLU A 50 -12.46 11.38 -15.93
N MET A 51 -11.75 11.25 -14.82
CA MET A 51 -10.65 10.31 -14.65
C MET A 51 -11.15 9.12 -13.83
N PRO A 52 -11.14 7.90 -14.39
CA PRO A 52 -11.51 6.72 -13.64
C PRO A 52 -10.47 6.42 -12.55
N PRO A 53 -10.81 5.60 -11.55
CA PRO A 53 -9.82 5.11 -10.59
C PRO A 53 -8.69 4.33 -11.28
N LEU A 54 -7.55 4.18 -10.61
CA LEU A 54 -6.43 3.38 -11.09
C LEU A 54 -6.77 1.88 -11.10
N TRP A 55 -7.52 1.43 -10.09
CA TRP A 55 -8.07 0.08 -9.97
C TRP A 55 -9.34 0.07 -9.12
N ARG A 56 -10.04 -1.06 -9.10
CA ARG A 56 -11.16 -1.30 -8.19
C ARG A 56 -10.65 -1.80 -6.84
N PRO A 57 -11.04 -1.20 -5.69
CA PRO A 57 -10.63 -1.68 -4.36
C PRO A 57 -11.04 -3.14 -4.07
N GLN A 58 -10.32 -3.81 -3.16
CA GLN A 58 -10.57 -5.20 -2.71
C GLN A 58 -11.89 -5.31 -1.99
N LEU A 59 -12.19 -4.29 -1.19
CA LEU A 59 -13.36 -4.24 -0.37
C LEU A 59 -14.47 -3.48 -1.09
N PRO A 60 -15.74 -3.90 -0.93
CA PRO A 60 -16.85 -3.08 -1.35
C PRO A 60 -16.87 -1.77 -0.54
N PRO A 61 -17.36 -0.67 -1.13
CA PRO A 61 -17.52 0.57 -0.38
C PRO A 61 -18.52 0.39 0.78
N ALA A 62 -18.32 1.14 1.86
CA ALA A 62 -19.21 1.20 3.02
C ALA A 62 -19.68 2.65 3.22
N ASP A 63 -20.99 2.88 3.33
CA ASP A 63 -21.59 4.21 3.52
C ASP A 63 -21.04 5.30 2.56
N ASP A 64 -20.94 4.98 1.28
CA ASP A 64 -20.36 5.83 0.22
C ASP A 64 -18.86 6.18 0.39
N HIS A 65 -18.17 5.50 1.33
CA HIS A 65 -16.73 5.61 1.54
C HIS A 65 -15.95 4.49 0.85
N ILE A 66 -14.72 4.79 0.48
CA ILE A 66 -13.78 3.83 -0.10
C ILE A 66 -13.18 3.01 1.04
N GLU A 67 -13.40 1.70 0.99
CA GLU A 67 -12.73 0.72 1.84
C GLU A 67 -11.52 0.13 1.12
N ILE A 68 -10.39 0.06 1.81
CA ILE A 68 -9.10 -0.33 1.24
C ILE A 68 -8.70 -1.67 1.85
N GLY A 69 -8.41 -2.67 1.02
CA GLY A 69 -7.80 -3.91 1.46
C GLY A 69 -6.28 -3.83 1.48
N PHE A 70 -5.62 -4.80 2.10
CA PHE A 70 -4.17 -4.81 2.25
C PHE A 70 -3.42 -4.80 0.92
N ARG A 71 -3.86 -5.54 -0.11
CA ARG A 71 -3.19 -5.46 -1.41
C ARG A 71 -3.39 -4.09 -2.05
N ASP A 72 -4.54 -3.42 -1.86
CA ASP A 72 -4.71 -2.03 -2.32
C ASP A 72 -3.73 -1.08 -1.62
N LEU A 73 -3.50 -1.26 -0.32
CA LEU A 73 -2.51 -0.51 0.45
C LEU A 73 -1.10 -0.68 -0.14
N ILE A 74 -0.74 -1.90 -0.54
CA ILE A 74 0.54 -2.18 -1.21
C ILE A 74 0.59 -1.54 -2.61
N GLU A 75 -0.46 -1.65 -3.43
CA GLU A 75 -0.52 -0.99 -4.74
C GLU A 75 -0.35 0.53 -4.60
N LEU A 76 -1.03 1.17 -3.65
CA LEU A 76 -0.89 2.61 -3.34
C LEU A 76 0.56 2.98 -2.99
N ARG A 77 1.24 2.12 -2.22
CA ARG A 77 2.65 2.31 -1.86
C ARG A 77 3.56 2.30 -3.09
N PHE A 78 3.31 1.42 -4.05
CA PHE A 78 4.03 1.42 -5.33
C PHE A 78 3.74 2.66 -6.16
N VAL A 79 2.47 3.07 -6.26
CA VAL A 79 2.09 4.30 -6.99
C VAL A 79 2.84 5.50 -6.43
N ASP A 80 2.83 5.68 -5.11
CA ASP A 80 3.55 6.78 -4.46
C ASP A 80 5.05 6.70 -4.70
N ALA A 81 5.67 5.54 -4.51
CA ALA A 81 7.10 5.36 -4.74
C ALA A 81 7.52 5.66 -6.19
N PHE A 82 6.71 5.28 -7.18
CA PHE A 82 6.94 5.62 -8.58
C PHE A 82 6.79 7.13 -8.86
N LEU A 83 5.80 7.79 -8.25
CA LEU A 83 5.62 9.25 -8.34
C LEU A 83 6.79 9.99 -7.72
N THR A 84 7.24 9.60 -6.52
CA THR A 84 8.44 10.15 -5.88
C THR A 84 9.71 9.90 -6.70
N GLY A 85 9.75 8.76 -7.42
CA GLY A 85 10.80 8.45 -8.40
C GLY A 85 10.79 9.34 -9.65
N GLY A 86 9.77 10.19 -9.83
CA GLY A 86 9.64 11.13 -10.94
C GLY A 86 8.84 10.60 -12.13
N LEU A 87 8.12 9.49 -12.00
CA LEU A 87 7.24 8.99 -13.05
C LEU A 87 5.90 9.75 -13.02
N ALA A 88 5.34 10.02 -14.19
CA ALA A 88 4.03 10.65 -14.30
C ALA A 88 2.91 9.66 -13.97
N LEU A 89 1.84 10.13 -13.32
CA LEU A 89 0.69 9.30 -12.95
C LEU A 89 0.06 8.59 -14.16
N GLN A 90 0.06 9.22 -15.35
CA GLN A 90 -0.45 8.59 -16.56
C GLN A 90 0.42 7.43 -17.05
N THR A 91 1.73 7.51 -16.86
CA THR A 91 2.64 6.40 -17.14
C THR A 91 2.37 5.24 -16.18
N ILE A 92 2.17 5.55 -14.90
CA ILE A 92 1.82 4.53 -13.88
C ILE A 92 0.47 3.88 -14.21
N ARG A 93 -0.55 4.66 -14.61
CA ARG A 93 -1.86 4.13 -15.02
C ARG A 93 -1.75 3.14 -16.18
N ARG A 94 -0.96 3.46 -17.23
CA ARG A 94 -0.71 2.55 -18.35
C ARG A 94 0.00 1.28 -17.90
N CYS A 95 1.00 1.42 -17.02
CA CYS A 95 1.70 0.28 -16.45
C CYS A 95 0.74 -0.63 -15.66
N ILE A 96 -0.14 -0.09 -14.83
CA ILE A 96 -1.15 -0.89 -14.09
C ILE A 96 -2.04 -1.68 -15.06
N ALA A 97 -2.56 -1.02 -16.10
CA ALA A 97 -3.41 -1.67 -17.10
C ALA A 97 -2.67 -2.80 -17.83
N TYR A 98 -1.46 -2.52 -18.32
CA TYR A 98 -0.65 -3.51 -19.00
C TYR A 98 -0.23 -4.67 -18.09
N ALA A 99 0.14 -4.38 -16.84
CA ALA A 99 0.51 -5.39 -15.86
C ALA A 99 -0.68 -6.31 -15.51
N ARG A 100 -1.90 -5.79 -15.45
CA ARG A 100 -3.12 -6.60 -15.26
C ARG A 100 -3.33 -7.57 -16.41
N GLU A 101 -3.12 -7.12 -17.64
CA GLU A 101 -3.23 -7.96 -18.83
C GLU A 101 -2.13 -9.04 -18.86
N CYS A 102 -0.88 -8.68 -18.58
CA CYS A 102 0.24 -9.63 -18.60
C CYS A 102 0.16 -10.66 -17.45
N LEU A 103 -0.20 -10.21 -16.25
CA LEU A 103 -0.15 -11.03 -15.04
C LEU A 103 -1.49 -11.68 -14.71
N GLN A 104 -2.58 -11.29 -15.39
CA GLN A 104 -3.95 -11.75 -15.10
C GLN A 104 -4.32 -11.54 -13.63
N GLU A 105 -3.92 -10.40 -13.07
CA GLU A 105 -4.05 -10.06 -11.66
C GLU A 105 -4.60 -8.65 -11.50
N GLU A 106 -5.70 -8.48 -10.76
CA GLU A 106 -6.31 -7.16 -10.51
C GLU A 106 -5.37 -6.20 -9.79
N ARG A 107 -4.44 -6.73 -8.98
CA ARG A 107 -3.48 -5.98 -8.16
C ARG A 107 -2.06 -6.45 -8.49
N PRO A 108 -1.54 -6.06 -9.65
CA PRO A 108 -0.31 -6.63 -10.17
C PRO A 108 0.91 -6.26 -9.32
N PHE A 109 1.00 -5.05 -8.75
CA PHE A 109 2.22 -4.62 -8.04
C PHE A 109 2.46 -5.37 -6.74
N SER A 110 1.44 -5.97 -6.16
CA SER A 110 1.49 -6.81 -4.96
C SER A 110 1.74 -8.29 -5.25
N THR A 111 2.41 -8.62 -6.37
CA THR A 111 2.73 -10.00 -6.79
C THR A 111 4.24 -10.27 -6.89
N ASN A 112 4.65 -11.54 -6.74
CA ASN A 112 6.03 -11.94 -6.97
C ASN A 112 6.42 -11.78 -8.45
N ARG A 113 5.49 -12.09 -9.36
CA ARG A 113 5.70 -11.88 -10.80
C ARG A 113 5.98 -10.42 -11.14
N PHE A 114 5.34 -9.46 -10.48
CA PHE A 114 5.70 -8.05 -10.68
C PHE A 114 7.07 -7.70 -10.08
N ARG A 115 7.50 -8.37 -9.00
CA ARG A 115 8.87 -8.21 -8.48
C ARG A 115 9.92 -8.64 -9.50
N THR A 116 9.67 -9.72 -10.25
CA THR A 116 10.60 -10.26 -11.26
C THR A 116 10.53 -9.49 -12.57
N ASP A 117 9.32 -9.29 -13.09
CA ASP A 117 9.08 -8.85 -14.46
C ASP A 117 8.60 -7.39 -14.56
N GLY A 118 8.32 -6.75 -13.43
CA GLY A 118 7.74 -5.41 -13.38
C GLY A 118 8.56 -4.35 -14.11
N ARG A 119 9.89 -4.51 -14.21
CA ARG A 119 10.73 -3.63 -15.04
C ARG A 119 10.39 -3.77 -16.52
N THR A 120 10.28 -5.00 -17.02
CA THR A 120 9.98 -5.29 -18.43
C THR A 120 8.57 -4.82 -18.77
N ILE A 121 7.60 -5.19 -17.93
CA ILE A 121 6.19 -4.75 -18.03
C ILE A 121 6.11 -3.22 -18.12
N PHE A 122 6.84 -2.50 -17.26
CA PHE A 122 6.82 -1.05 -17.28
C PHE A 122 7.36 -0.48 -18.59
N LEU A 123 8.45 -1.04 -19.12
CA LEU A 123 9.04 -0.59 -20.38
C LEU A 123 8.11 -0.81 -21.56
N GLU A 124 7.54 -2.00 -21.66
CA GLU A 124 6.61 -2.35 -22.74
C GLU A 124 5.37 -1.44 -22.68
N SER A 125 4.85 -1.13 -21.49
CA SER A 125 3.74 -0.18 -21.31
C SER A 125 4.05 1.27 -21.77
N ALA A 126 5.33 1.62 -21.93
CA ALA A 126 5.77 2.96 -22.37
C ALA A 126 6.10 3.03 -23.86
N THR A 127 6.50 1.91 -24.48
CA THR A 127 6.97 1.85 -25.88
C THR A 127 5.91 2.17 -26.95
N GLY A 128 4.62 2.20 -26.61
CA GLY A 128 3.53 2.58 -27.52
C GLY A 128 3.35 4.08 -27.78
N THR A 129 4.29 4.93 -27.33
CA THR A 129 4.22 6.39 -27.56
C THR A 129 5.40 6.89 -28.39
N GLU A 130 5.10 7.53 -29.53
CA GLU A 130 6.07 7.91 -30.58
C GLU A 130 7.17 8.91 -30.16
N HIS A 131 7.26 9.30 -28.88
CA HIS A 131 8.00 10.50 -28.45
C HIS A 131 9.02 10.25 -27.30
N GLU A 132 9.40 9.01 -27.00
CA GLU A 132 10.38 8.76 -25.92
C GLU A 132 11.83 8.73 -26.41
N LYS A 133 12.63 9.71 -25.97
CA LYS A 133 14.07 9.79 -26.24
C LYS A 133 14.81 8.66 -25.50
N VAL A 134 15.79 8.02 -26.15
CA VAL A 134 16.60 6.90 -25.62
C VAL A 134 17.23 7.20 -24.23
N LEU A 135 17.63 8.45 -23.97
CA LEU A 135 18.23 8.85 -22.69
C LEU A 135 17.21 8.88 -21.54
N ASP A 136 15.97 9.31 -21.83
CA ASP A 136 14.87 9.32 -20.87
C ASP A 136 14.47 7.88 -20.50
N LEU A 137 14.40 7.00 -21.50
CA LEU A 137 14.18 5.57 -21.30
C LEU A 137 15.20 4.93 -20.35
N ARG A 138 16.50 5.15 -20.56
CA ARG A 138 17.54 4.59 -19.67
C ARG A 138 17.43 5.09 -18.23
N ARG A 139 17.17 6.39 -18.04
CA ARG A 139 16.98 6.97 -16.70
C ARG A 139 15.76 6.38 -16.01
N ARG A 140 14.64 6.28 -16.72
CA ARG A 140 13.40 5.68 -16.20
C ARG A 140 13.61 4.21 -15.85
N GLN A 141 14.34 3.44 -16.66
CA GLN A 141 14.66 2.04 -16.36
C GLN A 141 15.37 1.87 -15.01
N TYR A 142 16.35 2.72 -14.71
CA TYR A 142 17.06 2.66 -13.43
C TYR A 142 16.14 3.02 -12.25
N VAL A 143 15.32 4.07 -12.41
CA VAL A 143 14.33 4.47 -11.41
C VAL A 143 13.35 3.33 -11.11
N ILE A 144 12.77 2.72 -12.15
CA ILE A 144 11.78 1.64 -12.01
C ILE A 144 12.38 0.46 -11.25
N LYS A 145 13.55 -0.03 -11.69
CA LYS A 145 14.24 -1.14 -11.03
C LYS A 145 14.48 -0.83 -9.55
N LYS A 146 15.03 0.35 -9.25
CA LYS A 146 15.33 0.75 -7.88
C LYS A 146 14.07 0.86 -7.03
N VAL A 147 12.99 1.45 -7.55
CA VAL A 147 11.72 1.55 -6.83
C VAL A 147 11.16 0.17 -6.52
N ILE A 148 11.12 -0.73 -7.50
CA ILE A 148 10.66 -2.12 -7.30
C ILE A 148 11.47 -2.80 -6.20
N GLU A 149 12.80 -2.82 -6.33
CA GLU A 149 13.69 -3.48 -5.36
C GLU A 149 13.56 -2.90 -3.94
N GLN A 150 13.45 -1.58 -3.80
CA GLN A 150 13.33 -0.94 -2.48
C GLN A 150 11.96 -1.18 -1.86
N THR A 151 10.87 -1.07 -2.63
CA THR A 151 9.50 -1.26 -2.11
C THR A 151 9.25 -2.71 -1.70
N PHE A 152 9.83 -3.70 -2.39
CA PHE A 152 9.70 -5.11 -2.01
C PHE A 152 10.57 -5.53 -0.83
N LYS A 153 11.55 -4.73 -0.40
CA LYS A 153 12.55 -5.12 0.61
C LYS A 153 11.93 -5.48 1.97
N ASP A 154 10.81 -4.87 2.32
CA ASP A 154 10.11 -5.05 3.59
C ASP A 154 8.77 -5.79 3.42
N LEU A 155 8.55 -6.45 2.29
CA LEU A 155 7.35 -7.24 2.02
C LEU A 155 7.64 -8.74 2.12
N ASP A 156 6.75 -9.47 2.79
CA ASP A 156 6.70 -10.93 2.75
C ASP A 156 5.81 -11.38 1.63
N ILE A 157 6.30 -12.32 0.83
CA ILE A 157 5.62 -12.86 -0.34
C ILE A 157 5.48 -14.37 -0.15
N GLU A 158 4.24 -14.85 -0.28
CA GLU A 158 3.90 -16.28 -0.25
C GLU A 158 2.84 -16.53 -1.34
N ASP A 159 2.94 -17.67 -2.03
CA ASP A 159 2.02 -18.06 -3.12
C ASP A 159 1.80 -16.93 -4.16
N ASP A 160 2.89 -16.36 -4.66
CA ASP A 160 2.91 -15.25 -5.63
C ASP A 160 2.30 -13.93 -5.13
N THR A 161 1.82 -13.82 -3.89
CA THR A 161 1.16 -12.62 -3.38
C THR A 161 1.86 -12.06 -2.15
N VAL A 162 1.85 -10.73 -2.02
CA VAL A 162 2.31 -10.08 -0.79
C VAL A 162 1.33 -10.40 0.34
N LYS A 163 1.83 -11.04 1.40
CA LYS A 163 1.04 -11.42 2.58
C LYS A 163 1.23 -10.49 3.76
N ARG A 164 2.45 -9.96 3.95
CA ARG A 164 2.75 -9.10 5.11
C ARG A 164 3.68 -7.97 4.72
N TRP A 165 3.62 -6.90 5.49
CA TRP A 165 4.51 -5.75 5.35
C TRP A 165 5.18 -5.45 6.68
N ARG A 166 6.48 -5.17 6.68
CA ARG A 166 7.26 -4.77 7.86
C ARG A 166 7.55 -3.27 7.84
N PRO A 167 6.59 -2.43 8.26
CA PRO A 167 6.63 -1.00 8.01
C PRO A 167 7.73 -0.27 8.79
N TYR A 168 8.27 -0.88 9.84
CA TYR A 168 9.31 -0.26 10.65
C TYR A 168 10.71 -0.64 10.17
N LYS A 169 11.17 0.06 9.12
CA LYS A 169 12.53 -0.09 8.56
C LYS A 169 12.85 -1.53 8.12
N GLY A 170 11.83 -2.34 7.80
CA GLY A 170 11.98 -3.76 7.49
C GLY A 170 12.36 -4.65 8.68
N ARG A 171 12.34 -4.15 9.92
CA ARG A 171 12.60 -4.96 11.13
C ARG A 171 11.49 -5.97 11.36
N LEU A 172 11.84 -7.10 11.95
CA LEU A 172 10.89 -8.17 12.31
C LEU A 172 9.98 -7.82 13.49
N SER A 173 10.23 -6.72 14.21
CA SER A 173 9.51 -6.36 15.43
C SER A 173 8.06 -5.93 15.18
N ILE A 174 7.79 -5.28 14.04
CA ILE A 174 6.47 -4.75 13.69
C ILE A 174 6.06 -5.27 12.33
N VAL A 175 4.83 -5.77 12.26
CA VAL A 175 4.25 -6.29 11.02
C VAL A 175 2.84 -5.76 10.82
N ILE A 176 2.46 -5.60 9.56
CA ILE A 176 1.10 -5.45 9.09
C ILE A 176 0.76 -6.75 8.38
N ASP A 177 -0.22 -7.47 8.93
CA ASP A 177 -0.67 -8.76 8.46
C ASP A 177 -2.21 -8.71 8.37
N PRO A 178 -2.82 -8.78 7.17
CA PRO A 178 -4.26 -8.61 7.00
C PRO A 178 -5.10 -9.70 7.68
N GLU A 179 -4.49 -10.84 8.01
CA GLU A 179 -5.13 -11.96 8.71
C GLU A 179 -5.14 -11.76 10.23
N ARG A 180 -4.45 -10.73 10.75
CA ARG A 180 -4.29 -10.47 12.18
C ARG A 180 -4.67 -9.03 12.50
N ALA A 181 -5.43 -8.84 13.58
CA ALA A 181 -5.86 -7.51 14.03
C ALA A 181 -6.44 -6.63 12.90
N PHE A 182 -7.14 -7.25 11.94
CA PHE A 182 -7.69 -6.62 10.74
C PHE A 182 -6.67 -5.81 9.92
N GLY A 183 -5.39 -6.18 9.97
CA GLY A 183 -4.32 -5.48 9.27
C GLY A 183 -3.77 -4.27 10.00
N GLN A 184 -4.10 -4.04 11.27
CA GLN A 184 -3.42 -3.01 12.05
C GLN A 184 -1.93 -3.37 12.25
N PRO A 185 -1.03 -2.38 12.39
CA PRO A 185 0.35 -2.67 12.77
C PRO A 185 0.40 -3.27 14.18
N ILE A 186 1.08 -4.41 14.30
CA ILE A 186 1.20 -5.19 15.53
C ILE A 186 2.65 -5.54 15.84
N ALA A 187 2.94 -5.79 17.11
CA ALA A 187 4.14 -6.49 17.53
C ALA A 187 4.12 -7.91 16.94
N ALA A 188 5.05 -8.23 16.04
CA ALA A 188 4.90 -9.34 15.11
C ALA A 188 4.72 -10.71 15.79
N GLY A 189 5.51 -11.00 16.82
CA GLY A 189 5.43 -12.26 17.57
C GLY A 189 4.30 -12.33 18.60
N HIS A 190 3.64 -11.21 18.91
CA HIS A 190 2.73 -11.09 20.07
C HIS A 190 1.31 -10.72 19.69
N GLY A 191 1.09 -10.16 18.50
CA GLY A 191 -0.25 -9.77 18.04
C GLY A 191 -0.83 -8.52 18.69
N VAL A 192 -0.06 -7.83 19.53
CA VAL A 192 -0.51 -6.62 20.22
C VAL A 192 -0.38 -5.41 19.30
N PRO A 193 -1.43 -4.59 19.09
CA PRO A 193 -1.36 -3.37 18.29
C PRO A 193 -0.31 -2.39 18.78
N THR A 194 0.45 -1.79 17.85
CA THR A 194 1.50 -0.82 18.19
C THR A 194 0.95 0.42 18.88
N VAL A 195 -0.25 0.86 18.49
CA VAL A 195 -0.97 1.97 19.13
C VAL A 195 -1.28 1.67 20.60
N ALA A 196 -1.73 0.45 20.90
CA ALA A 196 -2.03 0.04 22.27
C ALA A 196 -0.77 0.03 23.14
N LEU A 197 0.35 -0.48 22.61
CA LEU A 197 1.64 -0.43 23.31
C LEU A 197 2.12 1.02 23.52
N ALA A 198 1.99 1.88 22.51
CA ALA A 198 2.43 3.27 22.59
C ALA A 198 1.62 4.07 23.63
N ASP A 199 0.30 3.90 23.63
CA ASP A 199 -0.59 4.57 24.57
C ASP A 199 -0.42 4.03 26.00
N ALA A 200 -0.21 2.73 26.16
CA ALA A 200 0.12 2.14 27.46
C ALA A 200 1.44 2.69 28.02
N VAL A 201 2.48 2.88 27.18
CA VAL A 201 3.74 3.51 27.63
C VAL A 201 3.52 4.97 28.03
N ALA A 202 2.67 5.70 27.32
CA ALA A 202 2.34 7.08 27.68
C ALA A 202 1.60 7.16 29.04
N ALA A 203 0.71 6.20 29.33
CA ALA A 203 -0.04 6.14 30.58
C ALA A 203 0.81 5.64 31.77
N GLU A 204 1.57 4.56 31.58
CA GLU A 204 2.34 3.90 32.65
C GLU A 204 3.71 4.55 32.90
N GLY A 205 4.24 5.32 31.94
CA GLY A 205 5.54 5.99 32.02
C GLY A 205 6.76 5.05 31.98
N SER A 206 6.58 3.75 31.71
CA SER A 206 7.67 2.76 31.65
C SER A 206 7.46 1.71 30.58
N VAL A 207 8.44 1.59 29.68
CA VAL A 207 8.51 0.54 28.66
C VAL A 207 8.61 -0.85 29.30
N GLU A 208 9.44 -0.99 30.33
CA GLU A 208 9.70 -2.26 31.00
C GLU A 208 8.44 -2.78 31.70
N ARG A 209 7.65 -1.88 32.28
CA ARG A 209 6.37 -2.22 32.90
C ARG A 209 5.35 -2.67 31.86
N VAL A 210 5.19 -1.92 30.77
CA VAL A 210 4.30 -2.28 29.66
C VAL A 210 4.71 -3.61 29.02
N GLY A 211 6.00 -3.84 28.83
CA GLY A 211 6.50 -5.11 28.30
C GLY A 211 6.11 -6.32 29.17
N ARG A 212 6.12 -6.17 30.50
CA ARG A 212 5.59 -7.20 31.40
C ARG A 212 4.07 -7.37 31.31
N LEU A 213 3.32 -6.27 31.24
CA LEU A 213 1.85 -6.29 31.20
C LEU A 213 1.30 -6.95 29.93
N PHE A 214 1.94 -6.70 28.79
CA PHE A 214 1.52 -7.22 27.49
C PHE A 214 2.30 -8.45 27.04
N GLU A 215 3.23 -8.95 27.86
CA GLU A 215 4.13 -10.05 27.54
C GLU A 215 4.91 -9.83 26.22
N VAL A 216 5.36 -8.59 26.01
CA VAL A 216 6.13 -8.15 24.84
C VAL A 216 7.55 -7.71 25.29
N PRO A 217 8.62 -8.17 24.62
CA PRO A 217 9.98 -7.70 24.89
C PRO A 217 10.11 -6.18 24.85
N ALA A 218 10.85 -5.61 25.81
CA ALA A 218 10.93 -4.16 25.98
C ALA A 218 11.51 -3.45 24.74
N ASP A 219 12.40 -4.07 23.98
CA ASP A 219 12.91 -3.58 22.70
C ASP A 219 11.81 -3.49 21.63
N VAL A 220 10.93 -4.50 21.53
CA VAL A 220 9.76 -4.46 20.63
C VAL A 220 8.78 -3.37 21.05
N VAL A 221 8.55 -3.18 22.35
CA VAL A 221 7.74 -2.07 22.86
C VAL A 221 8.34 -0.71 22.48
N ARG A 222 9.67 -0.54 22.58
CA ARG A 222 10.36 0.70 22.14
C ARG A 222 10.20 0.92 20.63
N ASP A 223 10.35 -0.14 19.84
CA ASP A 223 10.12 -0.08 18.39
C ASP A 223 8.68 0.33 18.07
N ALA A 224 7.68 -0.22 18.76
CA ALA A 224 6.27 0.15 18.60
C ALA A 224 6.02 1.63 18.91
N VAL A 225 6.54 2.12 20.04
CA VAL A 225 6.46 3.54 20.43
C VAL A 225 7.13 4.44 19.37
N ALA A 226 8.31 4.05 18.89
CA ALA A 226 9.04 4.81 17.89
C ALA A 226 8.29 4.82 16.55
N TYR A 227 7.70 3.70 16.14
CA TYR A 227 6.89 3.60 14.94
C TYR A 227 5.64 4.47 14.99
N GLU A 228 4.88 4.45 16.09
CA GLU A 228 3.70 5.31 16.25
C GLU A 228 4.05 6.81 16.24
N LYS A 229 5.20 7.20 16.81
CA LYS A 229 5.72 8.58 16.69
C LYS A 229 5.99 8.96 15.24
N LEU A 230 6.53 8.04 14.42
CA LEU A 230 6.75 8.29 12.99
C LEU A 230 5.44 8.43 12.20
N LEU A 231 4.38 7.74 12.63
CA LEU A 231 3.04 7.83 12.02
C LEU A 231 2.33 9.15 12.39
N ARG A 232 2.49 9.64 13.63
CA ARG A 232 1.90 10.92 14.08
C ARG A 232 2.56 12.16 13.48
N ALA A 233 3.80 12.04 13.00
CA ALA A 233 4.55 13.14 12.39
C ALA A 233 4.32 13.29 10.87
N ALA A 234 3.47 12.43 10.29
CA ALA A 234 3.13 12.41 8.87
C ALA A 234 1.81 13.13 8.60
#